data_AF-A0A7K2EEU5-F1
#
_entry.id   AF-A0A7K2EEU5-F1
#
_cell.length_a   1.000
_cell.length_b   1.000
_cell.length_c   1.000
_cell.angle_alpha   90.00
_cell.angle_beta   90.00
_cell.angle_gamma   90.00
#
_symmetry.space_group_name_H-M   'P 1'
#
loop_
_entity.id
_entity.type
_entity.pdbx_description
1 polymer ?
#
loop_
_entity_poly.entity_id
_entity_poly.type
_entity_poly.pdbx_seq_one_letter_code
_entity_poly.pdbx_strand_id
1 'polypeptide(L)'
;MSPAVFGGASASVMPKPYRRGGLASECRFVPAGAPPSLPTLRAVFIVLLLALLGIPVAEIFFIIRVARDLGIPETIGLLVAVSIVGAWLVRRSGLGVLRQIQERLARGEIPGKELVDGLLILVGGLLMLTPGFLTDAVGLLLLIPPTRLA
;
A
#
# COMPACT_ATOMS: atom_id res chain seq x y z
N MET A 1 -53.67 -0.71 63.88
CA MET A 1 -53.05 -1.58 64.91
C MET A 1 -52.02 -2.46 64.22
N SER A 2 -50.76 -2.33 64.66
CA SER A 2 -49.53 -3.09 64.34
C SER A 2 -49.65 -4.61 64.59
N PRO A 3 -48.60 -5.46 64.41
CA PRO A 3 -47.21 -5.25 63.90
C PRO A 3 -46.81 -6.29 62.81
N ALA A 4 -45.81 -6.09 61.95
CA ALA A 4 -44.35 -6.27 62.09
C ALA A 4 -43.87 -7.66 62.60
N VAL A 5 -42.99 -8.33 61.82
CA VAL A 5 -41.63 -8.81 62.21
C VAL A 5 -41.15 -10.09 61.45
N PHE A 6 -40.11 -9.87 60.62
CA PHE A 6 -38.89 -10.66 60.33
C PHE A 6 -38.86 -12.06 59.68
N GLY A 7 -37.97 -12.20 58.68
CA GLY A 7 -36.90 -13.22 58.72
C GLY A 7 -36.40 -13.79 57.38
N GLY A 8 -35.10 -13.60 57.06
CA GLY A 8 -34.30 -14.45 56.14
C GLY A 8 -33.72 -13.72 54.91
N ALA A 9 -32.53 -13.12 54.96
CA ALA A 9 -31.21 -13.73 54.68
C ALA A 9 -31.08 -14.30 53.24
N SER A 10 -30.39 -13.58 52.34
CA SER A 10 -28.95 -13.74 52.06
C SER A 10 -28.69 -14.73 50.92
N ALA A 11 -28.45 -14.20 49.72
CA ALA A 11 -27.56 -14.80 48.72
C ALA A 11 -27.28 -13.75 47.66
N SER A 12 -26.38 -12.83 48.01
CA SER A 12 -25.57 -12.06 47.08
C SER A 12 -25.04 -12.98 45.98
N VAL A 13 -25.56 -12.79 44.77
CA VAL A 13 -25.03 -13.42 43.55
C VAL A 13 -23.62 -12.87 43.34
N MET A 14 -22.64 -13.61 43.87
CA MET A 14 -21.22 -13.35 43.65
C MET A 14 -20.86 -13.90 42.26
N PRO A 15 -20.46 -13.06 41.29
CA PRO A 15 -19.91 -13.58 40.06
C PRO A 15 -18.54 -14.21 40.34
N LYS A 16 -18.45 -15.46 39.87
CA LYS A 16 -17.30 -16.36 39.69
C LYS A 16 -15.90 -15.70 39.81
N PRO A 17 -14.97 -16.28 40.60
CA PRO A 17 -13.60 -15.78 40.65
C PRO A 17 -12.93 -15.94 39.29
N TYR A 18 -12.39 -14.84 38.76
CA TYR A 18 -11.51 -14.82 37.60
C TYR A 18 -10.24 -15.61 37.95
N ARG A 19 -10.19 -16.89 37.55
CA ARG A 19 -9.07 -17.80 37.76
C ARG A 19 -7.86 -17.28 36.98
N ARG A 20 -7.00 -16.53 37.67
CA ARG A 20 -5.71 -16.03 37.19
C ARG A 20 -4.73 -17.19 37.09
N GLY A 21 -4.86 -18.00 36.05
CA GLY A 21 -3.97 -19.12 35.74
C GLY A 21 -3.05 -18.78 34.57
N GLY A 22 -1.76 -18.58 34.85
CA GLY A 22 -0.66 -19.14 34.05
C GLY A 22 -0.45 -18.71 32.60
N LEU A 23 -0.62 -17.42 32.24
CA LEU A 23 -0.23 -16.89 30.92
C LEU A 23 0.75 -15.70 31.03
N ALA A 24 1.61 -15.72 32.05
CA ALA A 24 2.66 -14.71 32.24
C ALA A 24 4.02 -15.12 31.65
N SER A 25 4.11 -16.22 30.89
CA SER A 25 5.39 -16.80 30.46
C SER A 25 5.68 -16.74 28.95
N GLU A 26 4.78 -16.23 28.11
CA GLU A 26 5.06 -16.08 26.67
C GLU A 26 4.53 -14.78 26.05
N CYS A 27 4.63 -13.65 26.76
CA CYS A 27 4.91 -12.39 26.06
C CYS A 27 6.36 -12.47 25.56
N ARG A 28 6.56 -13.24 24.49
CA ARG A 28 7.83 -13.34 23.78
C ARG A 28 8.14 -11.93 23.30
N PHE A 29 9.16 -11.33 23.91
CA PHE A 29 9.69 -10.03 23.56
C PHE A 29 10.00 -10.04 22.05
N VAL A 30 9.12 -9.43 21.25
CA VAL A 30 9.40 -9.17 19.83
C VAL A 30 10.54 -8.16 19.84
N PRO A 31 11.75 -8.50 19.38
CA PRO A 31 12.81 -7.52 19.32
C PRO A 31 12.34 -6.43 18.36
N ALA A 32 12.09 -5.23 18.88
CA ALA A 32 11.94 -4.04 18.06
C ALA A 32 13.15 -4.00 17.13
N GLY A 33 12.91 -4.05 15.82
CA GLY A 33 13.97 -4.04 14.82
C GLY A 33 14.93 -2.89 15.11
N ALA A 34 16.22 -3.19 15.15
CA ALA A 34 17.26 -2.20 15.42
C ALA A 34 17.04 -0.98 14.52
N PRO A 35 17.05 0.26 15.07
CA PRO A 35 16.84 1.45 14.26
C PRO A 35 17.88 1.49 13.13
N PRO A 36 17.49 1.89 11.90
CA PRO A 36 18.43 1.99 10.81
C PRO A 36 19.59 2.88 11.26
N SER A 37 20.80 2.34 11.19
CA SER A 37 22.00 3.08 11.57
C SER A 37 22.06 4.39 10.77
N LEU A 38 22.48 5.47 11.42
CA LEU A 38 22.65 6.80 10.82
C LEU A 38 23.31 6.79 9.40
N PRO A 39 24.32 5.94 9.08
CA PRO A 39 24.83 5.84 7.70
C PRO A 39 23.82 5.29 6.69
N THR A 40 22.96 4.34 7.08
CA THR A 40 21.91 3.77 6.22
C THR A 40 20.89 4.83 5.86
N LEU A 41 20.46 5.65 6.81
CA LEU A 41 19.47 6.70 6.56
C LEU A 41 20.04 7.80 5.64
N ARG A 42 21.31 8.15 5.80
CA ARG A 42 22.03 9.06 4.88
C ARG A 42 22.17 8.45 3.48
N ALA A 43 22.51 7.17 3.38
CA ALA A 43 22.62 6.48 2.10
C ALA A 43 21.28 6.39 1.37
N VAL A 44 20.19 6.02 2.06
CA VAL A 44 18.83 5.98 1.50
C VAL A 44 18.40 7.37 1.02
N PHE A 45 18.67 8.42 1.80
CA PHE A 45 18.38 9.79 1.39
C PHE A 45 19.15 10.19 0.13
N ILE A 46 20.45 9.87 0.06
CA ILE A 46 21.27 10.14 -1.14
C ILE A 46 20.74 9.37 -2.35
N VAL A 47 20.40 8.08 -2.19
CA VAL A 47 19.84 7.26 -3.28
C VAL A 47 18.51 7.84 -3.76
N LEU A 48 17.61 8.21 -2.85
CA LEU A 48 16.35 8.87 -3.20
C LEU A 48 16.58 10.19 -3.93
N LEU A 49 17.51 11.01 -3.47
CA LEU A 49 17.83 12.30 -4.09
C LEU A 49 18.44 12.12 -5.49
N LEU A 50 19.35 11.16 -5.66
CA LEU A 50 19.94 10.82 -6.95
C LEU A 50 18.91 10.24 -7.91
N ALA A 51 18.00 9.38 -7.45
CA ALA A 51 16.91 8.86 -8.27
C ALA A 51 15.94 9.99 -8.66
N LEU A 52 15.56 10.84 -7.70
CA LEU A 52 14.62 11.94 -7.93
C LEU A 52 15.15 13.00 -8.90
N LEU A 53 16.46 13.29 -8.91
CA LEU A 53 17.05 14.17 -9.93
C LEU A 53 17.42 13.43 -11.21
N GLY A 54 17.99 12.24 -11.10
CA GLY A 54 18.53 11.49 -12.23
C GLY A 54 17.45 11.00 -13.20
N ILE A 55 16.31 10.54 -12.68
CA ILE A 55 15.20 10.05 -13.52
C ILE A 55 14.65 11.18 -14.40
N PRO A 56 14.20 12.35 -13.88
CA PRO A 56 13.71 13.45 -14.73
C PRO A 56 14.75 13.97 -15.72
N VAL A 57 16.03 14.01 -15.36
CA VAL A 57 17.10 14.42 -16.28
C VAL A 57 17.22 13.44 -17.45
N ALA A 58 17.17 12.13 -17.17
CA ALA A 58 17.17 11.10 -18.20
C ALA A 58 15.92 11.19 -19.09
N GLU A 59 14.75 11.49 -18.50
CA GLU A 59 13.50 11.70 -19.27
C GLU A 59 13.60 12.87 -20.23
N ILE A 60 14.06 14.02 -19.76
CA ILE A 60 14.21 15.21 -20.60
C ILE A 60 15.18 14.93 -21.75
N PHE A 61 16.29 14.25 -21.46
CA PHE A 61 17.23 13.83 -22.50
C PHE A 61 16.57 12.93 -23.57
N PHE A 62 15.76 11.96 -23.14
CA PHE A 62 15.06 11.06 -24.05
C PHE A 62 13.98 11.77 -24.87
N ILE A 63 13.17 12.63 -24.24
CA ILE A 63 12.15 13.43 -24.91
C ILE A 63 12.79 14.33 -25.98
N ILE A 64 13.90 15.00 -25.68
CA ILE A 64 14.62 15.83 -26.65
C ILE A 64 15.13 14.99 -27.82
N ARG A 65 15.59 13.76 -27.56
CA ARG A 65 16.06 12.86 -28.60
C ARG A 65 14.93 12.44 -29.54
N VAL A 66 13.81 11.99 -28.96
CA VAL A 66 12.59 11.60 -29.69
C VAL A 66 12.03 12.79 -30.48
N ALA A 67 11.97 13.97 -29.89
CA ALA A 67 11.50 15.19 -30.54
C ALA A 67 12.36 15.62 -31.72
N ARG A 68 13.68 15.35 -31.67
CA ARG A 68 14.59 15.61 -32.79
C ARG A 68 14.38 14.64 -33.94
N ASP A 69 14.10 13.37 -33.63
CA ASP A 69 13.99 12.30 -34.62
C ASP A 69 12.59 12.25 -35.27
N LEU A 70 11.53 12.55 -34.51
CA LEU A 70 10.12 12.44 -34.93
C LEU A 70 9.40 13.79 -35.15
N GLY A 71 9.88 14.86 -34.51
CA GLY A 71 9.15 16.14 -34.43
C GLY A 71 8.43 16.34 -33.10
N ILE A 72 8.16 17.61 -32.78
CA ILE A 72 7.52 18.03 -31.53
C ILE A 72 6.06 17.56 -31.44
N PRO A 73 5.18 17.78 -32.45
CA PRO A 73 3.76 17.41 -32.30
C PRO A 73 3.56 15.89 -32.16
N GLU A 74 4.35 15.09 -32.86
CA GLU A 74 4.37 13.62 -32.77
C GLU A 74 4.81 13.16 -31.38
N THR A 75 5.85 13.79 -30.82
CA THR A 75 6.35 13.48 -29.46
C THR A 75 5.31 13.81 -28.40
N ILE A 76 4.64 14.96 -28.51
CA ILE A 76 3.54 15.33 -27.60
C ILE A 76 2.38 14.33 -27.76
N GLY A 77 2.02 13.97 -28.98
CA GLY A 77 0.99 12.97 -29.26
C GLY A 77 1.29 11.61 -28.63
N LEU A 78 2.53 11.14 -28.72
CA LEU A 78 3.00 9.92 -28.07
C LEU A 78 2.91 10.01 -26.55
N LEU A 79 3.37 11.11 -25.95
CA LEU A 79 3.27 11.34 -24.50
C LEU A 79 1.82 11.22 -24.02
N VAL A 80 0.91 11.93 -24.70
CA VAL A 80 -0.52 11.92 -24.36
C VAL A 80 -1.12 10.52 -24.56
N ALA A 81 -0.79 9.84 -25.65
CA ALA A 81 -1.29 8.49 -25.91
C ALA A 81 -0.87 7.50 -24.82
N VAL A 82 0.42 7.53 -24.41
CA VAL A 82 0.94 6.66 -23.35
C VAL A 82 0.27 6.98 -22.01
N SER A 83 0.11 8.26 -21.65
CA SER A 83 -0.59 8.64 -20.42
C SER A 83 -2.05 8.18 -20.40
N ILE A 84 -2.76 8.27 -21.54
CA ILE A 84 -4.15 7.78 -21.64
C ILE A 84 -4.20 6.26 -21.43
N VAL A 85 -3.31 5.51 -22.08
CA VAL A 85 -3.24 4.04 -21.93
C VAL A 85 -2.93 3.66 -20.49
N GLY A 86 -1.99 4.36 -19.86
CA GLY A 86 -1.64 4.18 -18.46
C GLY A 86 -2.81 4.42 -17.52
N ALA A 87 -3.45 5.59 -17.63
CA ALA A 87 -4.61 5.94 -16.83
C ALA A 87 -5.77 4.94 -17.00
N TRP A 88 -5.99 4.47 -18.24
CA TRP A 88 -7.00 3.47 -18.53
C TRP A 88 -6.69 2.12 -17.84
N LEU A 89 -5.43 1.68 -17.87
CA LEU A 89 -5.01 0.44 -17.25
C LEU A 89 -5.10 0.51 -15.72
N VAL A 90 -4.69 1.64 -15.11
CA VAL A 90 -4.83 1.89 -13.66
C VAL A 90 -6.29 1.83 -13.25
N ARG A 91 -7.17 2.49 -14.01
CA ARG A 91 -8.62 2.48 -13.74
C ARG A 91 -9.19 1.07 -13.80
N ARG A 92 -8.78 0.26 -14.78
CA ARG A 92 -9.28 -1.11 -14.93
C ARG A 92 -8.79 -2.04 -13.81
N SER A 93 -7.48 -2.02 -13.52
CA SER A 93 -6.88 -2.88 -12.49
C SER A 93 -7.26 -2.45 -11.08
N GLY A 94 -7.31 -1.13 -10.82
CA GLY A 94 -7.62 -0.56 -9.51
C GLY A 94 -9.04 -0.88 -9.05
N LEU A 95 -10.04 -0.76 -9.94
CA LEU A 95 -11.43 -1.12 -9.61
C LEU A 95 -11.58 -2.63 -9.31
N GLY A 96 -10.83 -3.48 -10.01
CA GLY A 96 -10.84 -4.92 -9.78
C GLY A 96 -10.27 -5.32 -8.41
N VAL A 97 -9.15 -4.71 -8.00
CA VAL A 97 -8.53 -4.94 -6.69
C VAL A 97 -9.42 -4.40 -5.57
N LEU A 98 -10.01 -3.21 -5.74
CA LEU A 98 -10.85 -2.61 -4.71
C LEU A 98 -12.10 -3.45 -4.41
N ARG A 99 -12.70 -4.08 -5.43
CA ARG A 99 -13.82 -5.02 -5.24
C ARG A 99 -13.39 -6.25 -4.43
N GLN A 100 -12.23 -6.84 -4.74
CA GLN A 100 -11.71 -8.00 -4.00
C GLN A 100 -11.40 -7.67 -2.54
N ILE A 101 -10.85 -6.49 -2.27
CA ILE A 101 -10.64 -5.98 -0.91
C ILE A 101 -11.99 -5.90 -0.17
N GLN A 102 -13.00 -5.30 -0.77
CA GLN A 102 -14.34 -5.18 -0.16
C GLN A 102 -14.97 -6.54 0.11
N GLU A 103 -14.89 -7.49 -0.83
CA GLU A 103 -15.41 -8.85 -0.69
C GLU A 103 -14.73 -9.62 0.45
N ARG A 104 -13.40 -9.53 0.58
CA ARG A 104 -12.65 -10.19 1.67
C ARG A 104 -12.96 -9.60 3.02
N LEU A 105 -13.02 -8.27 3.11
CA LEU A 105 -13.40 -7.57 4.34
C LEU A 105 -14.84 -7.92 4.75
N ALA A 106 -15.76 -8.05 3.79
CA ALA A 106 -17.14 -8.50 4.06
C ALA A 106 -17.20 -9.94 4.60
N ARG A 107 -16.22 -10.79 4.26
CA ARG A 107 -16.07 -12.16 4.81
C ARG A 107 -15.28 -12.21 6.13
N GLY A 108 -14.82 -11.07 6.65
CA GLY A 108 -13.96 -11.01 7.85
C GLY A 108 -12.53 -11.51 7.61
N GLU A 109 -12.08 -11.62 6.36
CA GLU A 109 -10.72 -12.00 5.99
C GLU A 109 -9.82 -10.76 5.84
N ILE A 110 -8.53 -10.88 6.17
CA ILE A 110 -7.56 -9.79 5.98
C ILE A 110 -7.00 -9.85 4.54
N PRO A 111 -7.22 -8.82 3.69
CA PRO A 111 -6.85 -8.82 2.28
C PRO A 111 -5.37 -8.42 2.04
N GLY A 112 -4.43 -9.17 2.60
CA GLY A 112 -3.01 -8.81 2.55
C GLY A 112 -2.43 -8.70 1.13
N LYS A 113 -2.79 -9.64 0.24
CA LYS A 113 -2.30 -9.65 -1.16
C LYS A 113 -2.89 -8.48 -1.95
N GLU A 114 -4.18 -8.25 -1.82
CA GLU A 114 -4.89 -7.23 -2.58
C GLU A 114 -4.47 -5.81 -2.16
N LEU A 115 -4.03 -5.63 -0.91
CA LEU A 115 -3.43 -4.37 -0.46
C LEU A 115 -2.09 -4.08 -1.16
N VAL A 116 -1.25 -5.09 -1.33
CA VAL A 116 0.02 -4.96 -2.07
C VAL A 116 -0.25 -4.68 -3.55
N ASP A 117 -1.18 -5.43 -4.16
CA ASP A 117 -1.58 -5.21 -5.56
C ASP A 117 -2.15 -3.79 -5.74
N GLY A 118 -2.97 -3.32 -4.80
CA GLY A 118 -3.52 -1.96 -4.80
C GLY A 118 -2.44 -0.89 -4.67
N LEU A 119 -1.43 -1.12 -3.83
CA LEU A 119 -0.28 -0.23 -3.68
C LEU A 119 0.56 -0.16 -4.96
N LEU A 120 0.84 -1.31 -5.59
CA LEU A 120 1.58 -1.37 -6.86
C LEU A 120 0.83 -0.63 -7.98
N ILE A 121 -0.49 -0.78 -8.06
CA ILE A 121 -1.34 -0.04 -9.01
C ILE A 121 -1.27 1.47 -8.76
N LEU A 122 -1.31 1.89 -7.49
CA LEU A 122 -1.23 3.30 -7.12
C LEU A 122 0.13 3.90 -7.46
N VAL A 123 1.21 3.21 -7.12
CA VAL A 123 2.58 3.65 -7.42
C VAL A 123 2.83 3.66 -8.93
N GLY A 124 2.42 2.62 -9.65
CA GLY A 124 2.51 2.57 -11.11
C GLY A 124 1.69 3.69 -11.77
N GLY A 125 0.49 3.97 -11.28
CA GLY A 125 -0.33 5.07 -11.78
C GLY A 125 0.23 6.46 -11.48
N LEU A 126 0.86 6.64 -10.31
CA LEU A 126 1.54 7.90 -9.97
C LEU A 126 2.78 8.12 -10.83
N LEU A 127 3.54 7.06 -11.12
CA LEU A 127 4.69 7.10 -12.04
C LEU A 127 4.24 7.48 -13.46
N MET A 128 3.12 6.93 -13.95
CA MET A 128 2.58 7.27 -15.29
C MET A 128 1.90 8.65 -15.39
N LEU A 129 1.57 9.27 -14.25
CA LEU A 129 1.01 10.63 -14.21
C LEU A 129 2.07 11.69 -14.54
N THR A 130 3.34 11.39 -14.24
CA THR A 130 4.51 12.15 -14.71
C THR A 130 4.91 11.62 -16.09
N PRO A 131 4.53 12.28 -17.18
CA PRO A 131 4.79 11.78 -18.52
C PRO A 131 6.30 11.85 -18.80
N GLY A 132 6.92 10.68 -18.86
CA GLY A 132 8.35 10.52 -19.08
C GLY A 132 8.56 9.12 -19.60
N PHE A 133 8.65 8.95 -20.91
CA PHE A 133 8.74 7.67 -21.61
C PHE A 133 9.38 6.47 -20.85
N LEU A 134 10.50 6.66 -20.13
CA LEU A 134 11.11 5.57 -19.35
C LEU A 134 10.28 5.19 -18.12
N THR A 135 9.84 6.18 -17.37
CA THR A 135 9.02 6.06 -16.16
C THR A 135 7.67 5.45 -16.49
N ASP A 136 7.12 5.75 -17.67
CA ASP A 136 5.92 5.11 -18.19
C ASP A 136 6.10 3.62 -18.46
N ALA A 137 7.24 3.21 -19.06
CA ALA A 137 7.53 1.80 -19.31
C ALA A 137 7.66 1.00 -18.00
N VAL A 138 8.33 1.58 -16.99
CA VAL A 138 8.45 0.99 -15.66
C VAL A 138 7.10 0.94 -14.95
N GLY A 139 6.31 2.02 -15.04
CA GLY A 139 4.95 2.11 -14.50
C GLY A 139 4.02 1.05 -15.11
N LEU A 140 4.06 0.87 -16.42
CA LEU A 140 3.32 -0.19 -17.13
C LEU A 140 3.78 -1.58 -16.69
N LEU A 141 5.08 -1.81 -16.52
CA LEU A 141 5.61 -3.09 -16.06
C LEU A 141 5.15 -3.43 -14.63
N LEU A 142 5.11 -2.44 -13.73
CA LEU A 142 4.57 -2.58 -12.38
C LEU A 142 3.06 -2.85 -12.39
N LEU A 143 2.35 -2.28 -13.37
CA LEU A 143 0.90 -2.37 -13.49
C LEU A 143 0.44 -3.68 -14.14
N ILE A 144 1.30 -4.32 -14.93
CA ILE A 144 1.13 -5.70 -15.35
C ILE A 144 1.42 -6.56 -14.10
N PRO A 145 0.40 -7.20 -13.50
CA PRO A 145 0.61 -7.94 -12.26
C PRO A 145 1.67 -9.02 -12.48
N PRO A 146 2.84 -8.96 -11.80
CA PRO A 146 3.88 -9.99 -11.93
C PRO A 146 3.40 -11.36 -11.41
N THR A 147 2.22 -11.39 -10.79
CA THR A 147 1.59 -12.54 -10.15
C THR A 147 0.66 -13.36 -11.04
N ARG A 148 0.60 -13.11 -12.36
CA ARG A 148 -0.08 -14.02 -13.34
C ARG A 148 0.87 -14.99 -14.05
N LEU A 149 2.14 -15.04 -13.67
CA LEU A 149 3.16 -15.93 -14.24
C LEU A 149 3.53 -17.13 -13.34
N ALA A 150 2.75 -17.42 -12.29
CA ALA A 150 2.94 -18.60 -11.44
C ALA A 150 1.61 -19.21 -11.01
#